data_AF-A0A8C5B0L8-F1
#
_entry.id   AF-A0A8C5B0L8-F1
#
_cell.length_a   1.000
_cell.length_b   1.000
_cell.length_c   1.000
_cell.angle_alpha   90.00
_cell.angle_beta   90.00
_cell.angle_gamma   90.00
#
_symmetry.space_group_name_H-M   'P 1'
#
loop_
_entity.id
_entity.type
_entity.pdbx_description
1 polymer ?
#
loop_
_entity_poly.entity_id
_entity_poly.type
_entity_poly.pdbx_seq_one_letter_code
_entity_poly.pdbx_strand_id
1 'polypeptide(L)'
;MWYPSPDWLKAVVERHGLSVTARVSSFRSFCSSSRQLRNKVPDAQKIFQADNGLPVHIKGGTVDVLMYRATMTLTMAGTCYSLYWLLHASFPQKKV
;
A
#
# COMPACT_ATOMS: atom_id res chain seq x y z
N MET A 1 -52.14 2.23 -36.69
CA MET A 1 -51.85 2.47 -35.26
C MET A 1 -51.20 3.84 -35.16
N TRP A 2 -51.98 4.86 -34.81
CA TRP A 2 -51.59 6.28 -34.85
C TRP A 2 -51.31 6.73 -33.41
N TYR A 3 -50.08 7.10 -33.08
CA TYR A 3 -49.75 7.74 -31.81
C TYR A 3 -48.80 8.92 -32.12
N PRO A 4 -49.20 10.17 -31.86
CA PRO A 4 -48.32 11.31 -32.11
C PRO A 4 -47.23 11.37 -31.03
N SER A 5 -46.01 11.69 -31.45
CA SER A 5 -44.87 11.91 -30.55
C SER A 5 -45.15 13.08 -29.58
N PRO A 6 -44.76 12.99 -28.30
CA PRO A 6 -45.08 13.99 -27.29
C PRO A 6 -44.15 15.22 -27.35
N ASP A 7 -44.43 16.13 -28.27
CA ASP A 7 -43.68 17.40 -28.43
C ASP A 7 -43.82 18.36 -27.25
N TRP A 8 -44.82 18.16 -26.39
CA TRP A 8 -45.04 18.95 -25.18
C TRP A 8 -43.96 18.74 -24.11
N LEU A 9 -43.26 17.58 -24.12
CA LEU A 9 -42.17 17.33 -23.19
C LEU A 9 -40.97 18.25 -23.46
N LYS A 10 -40.70 18.54 -24.74
CA LYS A 10 -39.66 19.48 -25.15
C LYS A 10 -39.99 20.90 -24.68
N ALA A 11 -41.27 21.29 -24.81
CA ALA A 11 -41.75 22.60 -24.37
C ALA A 11 -41.71 22.79 -22.85
N VAL A 12 -41.96 21.74 -22.06
CA VAL A 12 -41.85 21.80 -20.59
C VAL A 12 -40.39 21.95 -20.13
N VAL A 13 -39.47 21.23 -20.79
CA VAL A 13 -38.03 21.33 -20.48
C VAL A 13 -37.45 22.70 -20.86
N GLU A 14 -37.94 23.31 -21.93
CA GLU A 14 -37.48 24.62 -22.40
C GLU A 14 -38.08 25.80 -21.60
N ARG A 15 -39.35 25.71 -21.19
CA ARG A 15 -40.08 26.77 -20.45
C ARG A 15 -39.53 27.02 -19.04
N HIS A 16 -38.76 26.09 -18.47
CA HIS A 16 -38.17 26.25 -17.14
C HIS A 16 -36.74 26.80 -17.13
N GLY A 17 -36.12 27.11 -18.28
CA GLY A 17 -34.90 27.95 -18.37
C GLY A 17 -33.72 27.52 -17.48
N LEU A 18 -33.68 26.27 -17.00
CA LEU A 18 -32.66 25.79 -16.08
C LEU A 18 -31.45 25.31 -16.88
N SER A 19 -30.71 26.26 -17.46
CA SER A 19 -29.34 26.01 -17.90
C SER A 19 -28.45 25.93 -16.66
N VAL A 20 -28.48 24.78 -15.98
CA VAL A 20 -27.55 24.49 -14.88
C VAL A 20 -26.20 24.18 -15.51
N THR A 21 -25.47 25.24 -15.88
CA THR A 21 -24.05 25.14 -16.22
C THR A 21 -23.25 25.02 -14.93
N ALA A 22 -23.42 23.90 -14.23
CA ALA A 22 -22.52 23.52 -13.16
C ALA A 22 -21.16 23.22 -13.79
N ARG A 23 -20.20 24.14 -13.64
CA ARG A 23 -18.79 23.84 -13.88
C ARG A 23 -18.36 22.81 -12.83
N VAL A 24 -18.48 21.54 -13.18
CA VAL A 24 -17.83 20.46 -12.43
C VAL A 24 -16.33 20.71 -12.58
N SER A 25 -15.70 21.25 -11.53
CA SER A 25 -14.26 21.20 -11.42
C SER A 25 -13.87 19.72 -11.57
N SER A 26 -12.97 19.45 -12.50
CA SER A 26 -12.49 18.10 -12.75
C SER A 26 -11.73 17.64 -11.50
N PHE A 27 -12.45 17.05 -10.54
CA PHE A 27 -11.84 16.03 -9.71
C PHE A 27 -11.36 14.99 -10.71
N ARG A 28 -10.04 14.83 -10.85
CA ARG A 28 -9.48 13.63 -11.47
C ARG A 28 -10.04 12.48 -10.65
N SER A 29 -11.12 11.88 -11.14
CA SER A 29 -11.62 10.65 -10.58
C SER A 29 -10.43 9.70 -10.62
N PHE A 30 -9.96 9.26 -9.45
CA PHE A 30 -9.04 8.14 -9.37
C PHE A 30 -9.83 6.93 -9.86
N CYS A 31 -9.97 6.83 -11.18
CA CYS A 31 -10.38 5.62 -11.84
C CYS A 31 -9.17 4.70 -11.66
N SER A 32 -9.16 4.00 -10.53
CA SER A 32 -8.29 2.84 -10.35
C SER A 32 -8.72 1.89 -11.46
N SER A 33 -8.03 1.94 -12.60
CA SER A 33 -8.09 0.88 -13.58
C SER A 33 -7.78 -0.37 -12.77
N SER A 34 -8.80 -1.20 -12.54
CA SER A 34 -8.66 -2.52 -11.97
C SER A 34 -7.77 -3.28 -12.95
N ARG A 35 -6.45 -3.09 -12.85
CA ARG A 35 -5.48 -3.95 -13.50
C ARG A 35 -5.85 -5.32 -12.97
N GLN A 36 -6.29 -6.22 -13.83
CA GLN A 36 -6.43 -7.61 -13.45
C GLN A 36 -5.04 -8.08 -13.00
N LEU A 37 -4.82 -8.03 -11.68
CA LEU A 37 -3.64 -8.58 -11.04
C LEU A 37 -3.68 -10.07 -11.34
N ARG A 38 -2.79 -10.52 -12.23
CA ARG A 38 -2.67 -11.92 -12.55
C ARG A 38 -2.29 -12.69 -11.30
N ASN A 39 -2.86 -13.88 -11.13
CA ASN A 39 -2.50 -14.75 -10.02
C ASN A 39 -1.00 -15.09 -10.08
N LYS A 40 -0.27 -14.73 -9.03
CA LYS A 40 1.18 -14.97 -8.85
C LYS A 40 1.50 -16.08 -7.85
N VAL A 41 0.48 -16.71 -7.26
CA VAL A 41 0.64 -17.81 -6.30
C VAL A 41 1.45 -18.97 -6.89
N PRO A 42 1.21 -19.43 -8.14
CA PRO A 42 2.00 -20.52 -8.70
C PRO A 42 3.50 -20.18 -8.86
N ASP A 43 3.81 -18.90 -9.17
CA ASP A 43 5.20 -18.43 -9.30
C ASP A 43 5.89 -18.43 -7.92
N ALA A 44 5.21 -17.94 -6.88
CA ALA A 44 5.72 -17.94 -5.52
C ALA A 44 5.87 -19.37 -4.96
N GLN A 45 4.90 -20.26 -5.21
CA GLN A 45 4.98 -21.66 -4.79
C GLN A 45 6.21 -22.35 -5.36
N LYS A 46 6.56 -22.12 -6.64
CA LYS A 46 7.79 -22.68 -7.23
C LYS A 46 9.05 -22.23 -6.48
N ILE A 47 9.14 -20.96 -6.09
CA ILE A 47 10.30 -20.42 -5.37
C ILE A 47 10.39 -21.04 -3.96
N PHE A 48 9.28 -21.05 -3.22
CA PHE A 48 9.27 -21.53 -1.83
C PHE A 48 9.25 -23.06 -1.70
N GLN A 49 8.91 -23.80 -2.76
CA GLN A 49 8.94 -25.26 -2.79
C GLN A 49 10.17 -25.82 -3.50
N ALA A 50 11.03 -24.98 -4.10
CA ALA A 50 12.30 -25.43 -4.66
C ALA A 50 13.15 -26.14 -3.60
N ASP A 51 13.71 -27.30 -3.96
CA ASP A 51 14.49 -28.16 -3.07
C ASP A 51 15.96 -27.72 -3.01
N ASN A 52 16.16 -26.51 -2.47
CA ASN A 52 17.48 -25.87 -2.40
C ASN A 52 18.12 -25.99 -1.00
N GLY A 53 17.49 -26.72 -0.07
CA GLY A 53 17.94 -26.83 1.33
C GLY A 53 17.92 -25.52 2.15
N LEU A 54 17.45 -24.41 1.58
CA LEU A 54 17.43 -23.11 2.25
C LEU A 54 16.29 -23.02 3.28
N PRO A 55 16.54 -22.42 4.47
CA PRO A 55 15.51 -22.19 5.45
C PRO A 55 14.51 -21.14 4.96
N VAL A 56 13.24 -21.24 5.42
CA VAL A 56 12.12 -20.43 4.90
C VAL A 56 12.35 -18.92 5.01
N HIS A 57 13.05 -18.43 6.03
CA HIS A 57 13.29 -17.01 6.26
C HIS A 57 14.36 -16.38 5.35
N ILE A 58 15.07 -17.19 4.55
CA ILE A 58 16.04 -16.75 3.53
C ILE A 58 15.60 -17.17 2.11
N LYS A 59 14.48 -17.88 1.99
CA LYS A 59 14.09 -18.56 0.76
C LYS A 59 13.63 -17.62 -0.36
N GLY A 60 13.29 -16.37 -0.03
CA GLY A 60 13.01 -15.30 -0.99
C GLY A 60 14.26 -14.67 -1.62
N GLY A 61 15.47 -15.04 -1.18
CA GLY A 61 16.73 -14.71 -1.84
C GLY A 61 17.51 -13.57 -1.17
N THR A 62 18.22 -12.77 -1.96
CA THR A 62 19.22 -11.79 -1.47
C THR A 62 18.62 -10.72 -0.55
N VAL A 63 17.37 -10.31 -0.81
CA VAL A 63 16.68 -9.31 0.02
C VAL A 63 16.47 -9.84 1.44
N ASP A 64 16.07 -11.11 1.57
CA ASP A 64 15.85 -11.75 2.87
C ASP A 64 17.17 -11.84 3.66
N VAL A 65 18.28 -12.18 3.00
CA VAL A 65 19.61 -12.22 3.64
C VAL A 65 20.04 -10.83 4.11
N LEU A 66 19.88 -9.81 3.26
CA LEU A 66 20.25 -8.44 3.62
C LEU A 66 19.42 -7.94 4.79
N MET A 67 18.10 -8.18 4.75
CA MET A 67 17.18 -7.78 5.80
C MET A 67 17.52 -8.50 7.12
N TYR A 68 17.77 -9.81 7.08
CA TYR A 68 18.20 -10.57 8.26
C TYR A 68 19.47 -10.01 8.88
N ARG A 69 20.51 -9.75 8.07
CA ARG A 69 21.79 -9.19 8.55
C ARG A 69 21.61 -7.80 9.13
N ALA A 70 20.79 -6.96 8.50
CA ALA A 70 20.48 -5.63 9.00
C ALA A 70 19.78 -5.70 10.36
N THR A 71 18.74 -6.53 10.50
CA THR A 71 18.01 -6.70 11.78
C THR A 71 18.90 -7.28 12.86
N MET A 72 19.73 -8.27 12.56
CA MET A 72 20.68 -8.85 13.53
C MET A 72 21.69 -7.80 13.99
N THR A 73 22.26 -7.02 13.06
CA THR A 73 23.22 -5.97 13.39
C THR A 73 22.58 -4.89 14.27
N LEU A 74 21.37 -4.45 13.92
CA LEU A 74 20.64 -3.43 14.67
C LEU A 74 20.32 -3.90 16.10
N THR A 75 19.84 -5.12 16.26
CA THR A 75 19.48 -5.68 17.57
C THR A 75 20.70 -5.92 18.45
N MET A 76 21.81 -6.43 17.89
CA MET A 76 23.08 -6.55 18.62
C MET A 76 23.60 -5.19 19.05
N ALA A 77 23.62 -4.20 18.16
CA ALA A 77 24.06 -2.85 18.48
C ALA A 77 23.18 -2.21 19.57
N GLY A 78 21.86 -2.34 19.45
CA GLY A 78 20.91 -1.87 20.46
C GLY A 78 21.12 -2.53 21.82
N THR A 79 21.35 -3.85 21.84
CA THR A 79 21.62 -4.59 23.09
C THR A 79 22.91 -4.09 23.76
N CYS A 80 23.99 -3.95 23.00
CA CYS A 80 25.25 -3.41 23.52
C CYS A 80 25.08 -1.98 24.05
N TYR A 81 24.33 -1.14 23.35
CA TYR A 81 24.05 0.24 23.77
C TYR A 81 23.23 0.28 25.07
N SER A 82 22.20 -0.55 25.18
CA SER A 82 21.40 -0.69 26.40
C SER A 82 22.25 -1.16 27.57
N LEU A 83 23.14 -2.15 27.37
CA LEU A 83 24.06 -2.62 28.41
C LEU A 83 25.04 -1.53 28.84
N TYR A 84 25.59 -0.76 27.89
CA TYR A 84 26.45 0.38 28.20
C TYR A 84 25.73 1.39 29.12
N TRP A 85 24.51 1.77 28.76
CA TRP A 85 23.72 2.71 29.56
C TRP A 85 23.31 2.15 30.92
N LEU A 86 22.96 0.86 30.97
CA LEU A 86 22.65 0.19 32.23
C LEU A 86 23.85 0.23 33.18
N LEU A 87 25.04 -0.10 32.68
CA LEU A 87 26.27 -0.04 33.47
C LEU A 87 26.59 1.40 33.90
N HIS A 88 26.49 2.36 32.98
CA HIS A 88 26.69 3.78 33.29
C HIS A 88 25.74 4.27 34.39
N ALA A 89 24.46 3.87 34.33
CA ALA A 89 23.45 4.21 35.33
C ALA A 89 23.62 3.47 36.67
N SER A 90 24.25 2.29 36.65
CA SER A 90 24.46 1.47 37.86
C SER A 90 25.49 2.04 38.82
N PHE A 91 26.41 2.89 38.34
CA PHE A 91 27.40 3.55 39.18
C PHE A 91 26.98 4.98 39.55
N PRO A 92 27.23 5.42 40.80
CA PRO A 92 26.87 6.75 41.25
C PRO A 92 27.62 7.81 40.45
N GLN A 93 26.86 8.67 39.78
CA GLN A 93 27.40 9.80 39.03
C GLN A 93 27.69 10.94 40.01
N LYS A 94 28.90 11.52 39.93
CA LYS A 94 29.22 12.71 40.73
C LYS A 94 28.28 13.84 40.31
N LYS A 95 27.57 14.42 41.27
CA LYS A 95 26.79 15.63 41.03
C LYS A 95 27.77 16.80 40.96
N VAL A 96 27.67 17.59 39.89
CA VAL A 96 28.34 18.91 39.80
C VAL A 96 27.62 19.86 40.73
#